data_AF-A0AA50DKP2-F1
#
_entry.id   AF-A0AA50DKP2-F1
#
_cell.length_a   1.000
_cell.length_b   1.000
_cell.length_c   1.000
_cell.angle_alpha   90.00
_cell.angle_beta   90.00
_cell.angle_gamma   90.00
#
_symmetry.space_group_name_H-M   'P 1'
#
loop_
_entity.id
_entity.type
_entity.pdbx_description
1 polymer ?
#
loop_
_entity_poly.entity_id
_entity_poly.type
_entity_poly.pdbx_seq_one_letter_code
_entity_poly.pdbx_strand_id
1 'polypeptide(L)'
;MSSYSPVNRPYYDEKMNMLSAASAPQGAVRLLSANDMYAACDAFLDQTTNYESERLLPSKSCRNEIARRFQWAVEAKWIPPEEWTGAVQTALSNVLQPIPHTRIQGFPEWVTEGSLESDIHIAVRATLQTVKLFAPGDLRFVPAQTDIFLVPSHFGEFLASLVAGNVNPMWLAQVDSADTPGCRDGQYPIYSHRTTSS
;
A
#
# COMPACT_ATOMS: atom_id res chain seq x y z
N MET A 1 36.64 23.54 14.38
CA MET A 1 35.98 22.22 14.20
C MET A 1 34.49 22.50 14.00
N SER A 2 34.05 22.61 12.75
CA SER A 2 32.64 22.85 12.44
C SER A 2 31.95 21.50 12.36
N SER A 3 31.17 21.16 13.39
CA SER A 3 30.26 20.01 13.36
C SER A 3 29.23 20.26 12.27
N TYR A 4 29.26 19.48 11.19
CA TYR A 4 28.17 19.43 10.24
C TYR A 4 26.92 18.96 11.00
N SER A 5 25.87 19.79 11.01
CA SER A 5 24.53 19.34 11.39
C SER A 5 24.14 18.17 10.48
N PRO A 6 23.46 17.13 10.98
CA PRO A 6 23.07 16.02 10.15
C PRO A 6 22.15 16.53 9.03
N VAL A 7 22.47 16.11 7.82
CA VAL A 7 21.68 16.31 6.60
C VAL A 7 20.22 15.96 6.90
N ASN A 8 19.29 16.85 6.55
CA ASN A 8 17.83 16.65 6.60
C ASN A 8 17.47 15.22 6.19
N ARG A 9 17.15 14.35 7.15
CA ARG A 9 16.51 13.08 6.84
C ARG A 9 15.06 13.36 6.46
N PRO A 10 14.55 12.83 5.34
CA PRO A 10 13.14 12.90 4.99
C PRO A 10 12.26 12.51 6.19
N TYR A 11 11.17 13.25 6.41
CA TYR A 11 10.30 13.07 7.58
C TYR A 11 9.81 11.62 7.76
N TYR A 12 9.54 10.91 6.65
CA TYR A 12 9.03 9.54 6.70
C TYR A 12 10.11 8.46 6.74
N ASP A 13 11.41 8.78 6.73
CA ASP A 13 12.49 7.78 6.78
C ASP A 13 12.34 6.84 7.99
N GLU A 14 12.03 7.39 9.17
CA GLU A 14 11.84 6.60 10.40
C GLU A 14 10.50 5.87 10.47
N LYS A 15 9.57 6.21 9.57
CA LYS A 15 8.24 5.59 9.46
C LYS A 15 8.19 4.53 8.36
N MET A 16 9.20 4.51 7.48
CA MET A 16 9.36 3.52 6.44
C MET A 16 10.11 2.30 6.99
N ASN A 17 9.39 1.20 7.12
CA ASN A 17 10.02 -0.08 7.41
C ASN A 17 10.53 -0.67 6.09
N MET A 18 11.85 -0.55 5.85
CA MET A 18 12.50 -1.31 4.80
C MET A 18 12.30 -2.80 5.08
N LEU A 19 11.49 -3.45 4.26
CA LEU A 19 11.16 -4.86 4.45
C LEU A 19 12.42 -5.70 4.25
N SER A 20 12.74 -6.53 5.24
CA SER A 20 13.72 -7.60 5.03
C SER A 20 13.20 -8.57 3.96
N ALA A 21 14.09 -9.35 3.33
CA ALA A 21 13.66 -10.35 2.35
C ALA A 21 12.61 -11.34 2.92
N ALA A 22 12.69 -11.65 4.21
CA ALA A 22 11.72 -12.50 4.91
C ALA A 22 10.38 -11.81 5.19
N SER A 23 10.35 -10.47 5.18
CA SER A 23 9.16 -9.66 5.46
C SER A 23 8.54 -9.06 4.19
N ALA A 24 9.18 -9.23 3.03
CA ALA A 24 8.62 -8.85 1.75
C ALA A 24 7.31 -9.61 1.50
N PRO A 25 6.35 -9.03 0.75
CA PRO A 25 5.09 -9.70 0.43
C PRO A 25 5.35 -11.10 -0.11
N GLN A 26 4.85 -12.11 0.60
CA GLN A 26 5.00 -13.51 0.23
C GLN A 26 3.90 -13.88 -0.77
N GLY A 27 4.27 -14.58 -1.85
CA GLY A 27 3.33 -15.01 -2.89
C GLY A 27 3.47 -14.24 -4.20
N ALA A 28 2.47 -14.39 -5.08
CA ALA A 28 2.49 -13.74 -6.39
C ALA A 28 2.19 -12.24 -6.24
N VAL A 29 3.07 -11.42 -6.81
CA VAL A 29 2.98 -9.95 -6.81
C VAL A 29 3.01 -9.39 -8.23
N ARG A 30 2.48 -8.17 -8.39
CA ARG A 30 2.46 -7.39 -9.62
C ARG A 30 3.07 -6.02 -9.40
N LEU A 31 3.56 -5.44 -10.49
CA LEU A 31 3.99 -4.04 -10.55
C LEU A 31 2.90 -3.24 -11.22
N LEU A 32 2.47 -2.17 -10.55
CA LEU A 32 1.55 -1.18 -11.09
C LEU A 32 2.21 0.19 -11.16
N SER A 33 1.81 0.98 -12.15
CA SER A 33 2.20 2.39 -12.21
C SER A 33 1.44 3.23 -11.18
N ALA A 34 1.93 4.44 -10.89
CA ALA A 34 1.20 5.41 -10.09
C ALA A 34 -0.20 5.69 -10.68
N ASN A 35 -0.31 5.77 -12.01
CA ASN A 35 -1.58 6.00 -12.70
C ASN A 35 -2.58 4.85 -12.48
N ASP A 36 -2.10 3.61 -12.52
CA ASP A 36 -2.93 2.44 -12.22
C ASP A 36 -3.39 2.47 -10.76
N MET A 37 -2.50 2.83 -9.83
CA MET A 37 -2.87 2.99 -8.42
C MET A 37 -3.91 4.11 -8.22
N TYR A 38 -3.80 5.22 -8.96
CA TYR A 38 -4.80 6.29 -8.95
C TYR A 38 -6.14 5.79 -9.46
N ALA A 39 -6.18 5.15 -10.63
CA ALA A 39 -7.40 4.64 -11.22
C ALA A 39 -8.12 3.64 -10.30
N ALA A 40 -7.37 2.74 -9.63
CA ALA A 40 -7.95 1.81 -8.68
C ALA A 40 -8.51 2.50 -7.43
N CYS A 41 -7.83 3.54 -6.92
CA CYS A 41 -8.35 4.32 -5.80
C CYS A 41 -9.58 5.13 -6.21
N ASP A 42 -9.55 5.79 -7.36
CA ASP A 42 -10.67 6.59 -7.88
C ASP A 42 -11.90 5.70 -8.12
N ALA A 43 -11.72 4.47 -8.63
CA ALA A 43 -12.80 3.48 -8.74
C ALA A 43 -13.50 3.17 -7.41
N PHE A 44 -12.78 3.22 -6.27
CA PHE A 44 -13.39 3.11 -4.94
C PHE A 44 -14.09 4.39 -4.50
N LEU A 45 -13.42 5.53 -4.68
CA LEU A 45 -13.90 6.82 -4.21
C LEU A 45 -15.18 7.25 -4.95
N ASP A 46 -15.28 6.94 -6.25
CA ASP A 46 -16.47 7.20 -7.07
C ASP A 46 -17.67 6.34 -6.65
N GLN A 47 -17.43 5.19 -6.03
CA GLN A 47 -18.48 4.24 -5.61
C GLN A 47 -18.85 4.36 -4.12
N THR A 48 -18.09 5.12 -3.34
CA THR A 48 -18.37 5.37 -1.92
C THR A 48 -18.92 6.78 -1.76
N THR A 49 -20.25 6.89 -1.81
CA THR A 49 -21.00 8.16 -1.88
C THR A 49 -21.57 8.59 -0.53
N ASN A 50 -21.82 7.66 0.39
CA ASN A 50 -22.37 7.95 1.72
C ASN A 50 -21.26 7.99 2.77
N TYR A 51 -20.29 8.90 2.59
CA TYR A 51 -19.20 9.10 3.53
C TYR A 51 -19.30 10.40 4.33
N GLU A 52 -18.84 10.36 5.57
CA GLU A 52 -18.71 11.51 6.45
C GLU A 52 -17.33 12.18 6.25
N SER A 53 -17.31 13.44 5.83
CA SER A 53 -16.08 14.16 5.49
C SER A 53 -15.18 14.50 6.69
N GLU A 54 -15.75 14.61 7.89
CA GLU A 54 -15.03 14.96 9.13
C GLU A 54 -14.49 13.74 9.87
N ARG A 55 -14.80 12.53 9.38
CA ARG A 55 -14.41 11.31 10.05
C ARG A 55 -12.91 11.05 9.88
N LEU A 56 -12.29 10.59 10.96
CA LEU A 56 -10.85 10.34 11.01
C LEU A 56 -10.49 9.02 10.33
N LEU A 57 -9.23 8.91 9.89
CA LEU A 57 -8.68 7.67 9.35
C LEU A 57 -8.80 6.53 10.40
N PRO A 58 -9.45 5.40 10.06
CA PRO A 58 -9.59 4.29 11.00
C PRO A 58 -8.24 3.70 11.42
N SER A 59 -8.23 3.10 12.61
CA SER A 59 -7.06 2.39 13.13
C SER A 59 -6.60 1.28 12.19
N LYS A 60 -5.30 0.94 12.22
CA LYS A 60 -4.76 -0.12 11.37
C LYS A 60 -5.47 -1.46 11.56
N SER A 61 -5.84 -1.80 12.80
CA SER A 61 -6.58 -3.04 13.08
C SER A 61 -7.98 -3.03 12.48
N CYS A 62 -8.69 -1.91 12.52
CA CYS A 62 -9.99 -1.76 11.86
C CYS A 62 -9.83 -1.93 10.36
N ARG A 63 -8.90 -1.20 9.73
CA ARG A 63 -8.65 -1.30 8.29
C ARG A 63 -8.29 -2.72 7.83
N ASN A 64 -7.48 -3.43 8.61
CA ASN A 64 -7.12 -4.82 8.30
C ASN A 64 -8.34 -5.76 8.37
N GLU A 65 -9.27 -5.53 9.29
CA GLU A 65 -10.50 -6.31 9.39
C GLU A 65 -11.46 -6.02 8.22
N ILE A 66 -11.57 -4.76 7.77
CA ILE A 66 -12.29 -4.42 6.54
C ILE A 66 -11.62 -5.11 5.34
N ALA A 67 -10.31 -4.97 5.21
CA ALA A 67 -9.52 -5.55 4.13
C ALA A 67 -9.71 -7.07 4.03
N ARG A 68 -9.80 -7.78 5.17
CA ARG A 68 -10.08 -9.23 5.21
C ARG A 68 -11.39 -9.59 4.50
N ARG A 69 -12.40 -8.72 4.52
CA ARG A 69 -13.67 -8.94 3.80
C ARG A 69 -13.49 -8.77 2.30
N PHE A 70 -12.68 -7.81 1.87
CA PHE A 70 -12.38 -7.58 0.45
C PHE A 70 -11.62 -8.72 -0.21
N GLN A 71 -10.74 -9.42 0.52
CA GLN A 71 -9.93 -10.53 -0.02
C GLN A 71 -10.77 -11.58 -0.75
N TRP A 72 -11.99 -11.82 -0.28
CA TRP A 72 -12.90 -12.85 -0.80
C TRP A 72 -14.15 -12.26 -1.47
N ALA A 73 -14.23 -10.94 -1.61
CA ALA A 73 -15.42 -10.26 -2.13
C ALA A 73 -15.57 -10.39 -3.66
N VAL A 74 -14.48 -10.73 -4.36
CA VAL A 74 -14.40 -10.87 -5.82
C VAL A 74 -13.52 -12.07 -6.18
N GLU A 75 -13.56 -12.48 -7.44
CA GLU A 75 -12.71 -13.56 -7.93
C GLU A 75 -11.21 -13.27 -7.69
N ALA A 76 -10.45 -14.32 -7.38
CA ALA A 76 -9.02 -14.19 -7.12
C ALA A 76 -8.22 -13.81 -8.38
N LYS A 77 -8.76 -14.04 -9.58
CA LYS A 77 -8.11 -13.73 -10.85
C LYS A 77 -7.91 -12.23 -10.99
N TRP A 78 -6.78 -11.83 -11.59
CA TRP A 78 -6.55 -10.43 -11.94
C TRP A 78 -7.59 -9.93 -12.95
N ILE A 79 -8.20 -8.78 -12.65
CA ILE A 79 -9.18 -8.09 -13.50
C ILE A 79 -8.47 -6.94 -14.23
N PRO A 80 -8.69 -6.74 -15.53
CA PRO A 80 -8.03 -5.67 -16.27
C PRO A 80 -8.61 -4.29 -15.91
N PRO A 81 -7.86 -3.19 -16.10
CA PRO A 81 -8.23 -1.85 -15.61
C PRO A 81 -9.62 -1.35 -16.02
N GLU A 82 -10.04 -1.67 -17.24
CA GLU A 82 -11.35 -1.29 -17.80
C GLU A 82 -12.54 -1.85 -17.01
N GLU A 83 -12.34 -2.93 -16.24
CA GLU A 83 -13.38 -3.60 -15.46
C GLU A 83 -13.31 -3.27 -13.96
N TRP A 84 -12.33 -2.48 -13.51
CA TRP A 84 -12.12 -2.22 -12.09
C TRP A 84 -13.30 -1.56 -11.40
N THR A 85 -13.97 -0.59 -12.04
CA THR A 85 -15.14 0.07 -11.45
C THR A 85 -16.26 -0.92 -11.13
N GLY A 86 -16.59 -1.82 -12.07
CA GLY A 86 -17.61 -2.84 -11.85
C GLY A 86 -17.21 -3.88 -10.80
N ALA A 87 -15.93 -4.27 -10.79
CA ALA A 87 -15.41 -5.19 -9.79
C ALA A 87 -15.39 -4.57 -8.38
N VAL A 88 -15.02 -3.30 -8.25
CA VAL A 88 -15.05 -2.54 -7.00
C VAL A 88 -16.48 -2.34 -6.51
N GLN A 89 -17.42 -1.99 -7.40
CA GLN A 89 -18.84 -1.88 -7.05
C GLN A 89 -19.40 -3.22 -6.50
N THR A 90 -19.03 -4.34 -7.14
CA THR A 90 -19.40 -5.68 -6.68
C THR A 90 -18.78 -5.98 -5.31
N ALA A 91 -17.50 -5.69 -5.14
CA ALA A 91 -16.79 -5.90 -3.87
C ALA A 91 -17.41 -5.09 -2.73
N LEU A 92 -17.69 -3.80 -2.96
CA LEU A 92 -18.35 -2.92 -2.01
C LEU A 92 -19.73 -3.45 -1.64
N SER A 93 -20.54 -3.85 -2.62
CA SER A 93 -21.86 -4.42 -2.38
C SER A 93 -21.81 -5.66 -1.46
N ASN A 94 -20.80 -6.52 -1.65
CA ASN A 94 -20.60 -7.70 -0.81
C ASN A 94 -20.11 -7.36 0.60
N VAL A 95 -19.22 -6.38 0.73
CA VAL A 95 -18.63 -5.98 2.02
C VAL A 95 -19.60 -5.18 2.89
N LEU A 96 -20.43 -4.35 2.25
CA LEU A 96 -21.42 -3.49 2.92
C LEU A 96 -22.69 -4.26 3.32
N GLN A 97 -22.88 -5.49 2.85
CA GLN A 97 -24.01 -6.31 3.28
C GLN A 97 -23.96 -6.58 4.80
N PRO A 98 -25.10 -6.48 5.51
CA PRO A 98 -25.18 -6.85 6.90
C PRO A 98 -24.81 -8.33 7.08
N ILE A 99 -23.84 -8.62 7.95
CA ILE A 99 -23.48 -10.01 8.26
C ILE A 99 -24.62 -10.62 9.10
N PRO A 100 -25.24 -11.73 8.69
CA PRO A 100 -26.17 -12.46 9.54
C PRO A 100 -25.45 -12.81 10.83
N HIS A 101 -26.01 -12.45 11.99
CA HIS A 101 -25.38 -12.62 13.29
C HIS A 101 -25.17 -14.11 13.66
N THR A 102 -24.16 -14.76 13.09
CA THR A 102 -23.66 -16.05 13.54
C THR A 102 -22.63 -15.83 14.64
N ARG A 103 -23.13 -15.87 15.88
CA ARG A 103 -22.45 -16.18 17.16
C ARG A 103 -20.93 -16.48 17.04
N ILE A 104 -20.08 -15.46 17.00
CA ILE A 104 -18.63 -15.62 17.24
C ILE A 104 -18.11 -14.45 18.09
N GLN A 105 -17.28 -14.83 19.06
CA GLN A 105 -16.61 -14.07 20.10
C GLN A 105 -16.07 -12.69 19.66
N GLY A 106 -16.33 -11.67 20.48
CA GLY A 106 -15.47 -10.52 20.70
C GLY A 106 -14.94 -9.81 19.45
N PHE A 107 -15.82 -9.18 18.68
CA PHE A 107 -15.42 -8.14 17.73
C PHE A 107 -15.41 -6.77 18.44
N PRO A 108 -14.42 -5.90 18.20
CA PRO A 108 -14.43 -4.56 18.76
C PRO A 108 -15.51 -3.72 18.07
N GLU A 109 -16.54 -3.31 18.82
CA GLU A 109 -17.24 -2.03 18.68
C GLU A 109 -17.52 -1.50 17.26
N TRP A 110 -18.09 -2.29 16.34
CA TRP A 110 -18.72 -1.76 15.10
C TRP A 110 -20.06 -1.06 15.39
N VAL A 111 -20.22 -0.58 16.62
CA VAL A 111 -21.34 0.18 17.17
C VAL A 111 -20.83 1.61 17.24
N THR A 112 -20.69 2.29 16.12
CA THR A 112 -21.84 2.94 15.50
C THR A 112 -21.85 2.71 13.99
N GLU A 113 -22.98 2.27 13.45
CA GLU A 113 -23.26 2.05 12.02
C GLU A 113 -23.07 3.27 11.07
N GLY A 114 -22.54 4.40 11.53
CA GLY A 114 -22.11 5.49 10.66
C GLY A 114 -20.62 5.40 10.39
N SER A 115 -20.11 5.10 9.20
CA SER A 115 -20.64 4.21 8.16
C SER A 115 -19.43 3.40 7.66
N LEU A 116 -19.53 2.07 7.56
CA LEU A 116 -18.45 1.22 7.03
C LEU A 116 -17.96 1.74 5.66
N GLU A 117 -18.87 2.29 4.87
CA GLU A 117 -18.59 2.98 3.62
C GLU A 117 -17.66 4.20 3.81
N SER A 118 -17.88 5.02 4.84
CA SER A 118 -16.96 6.12 5.20
C SER A 118 -15.57 5.61 5.55
N ASP A 119 -15.49 4.53 6.34
CA ASP A 119 -14.21 3.96 6.77
C ASP A 119 -13.40 3.45 5.57
N ILE A 120 -14.08 2.80 4.61
CA ILE A 120 -13.50 2.39 3.34
C ILE A 120 -13.05 3.62 2.53
N HIS A 121 -13.92 4.61 2.36
CA HIS A 121 -13.64 5.83 1.59
C HIS A 121 -12.39 6.54 2.13
N ILE A 122 -12.34 6.80 3.43
CA ILE A 122 -11.24 7.54 4.07
C ILE A 122 -9.93 6.74 4.00
N ALA A 123 -10.00 5.42 4.20
CA ALA A 123 -8.84 4.56 4.09
C ALA A 123 -8.25 4.58 2.67
N VAL A 124 -9.08 4.41 1.65
CA VAL A 124 -8.64 4.45 0.25
C VAL A 124 -8.16 5.84 -0.14
N ARG A 125 -8.82 6.91 0.33
CA ARG A 125 -8.37 8.28 0.11
C ARG A 125 -7.00 8.52 0.72
N ALA A 126 -6.72 8.00 1.92
CA ALA A 126 -5.39 8.07 2.53
C ALA A 126 -4.34 7.29 1.72
N THR A 127 -4.70 6.13 1.19
CA THR A 127 -3.86 5.37 0.25
C THR A 127 -3.53 6.17 -1.00
N LEU A 128 -4.54 6.79 -1.63
CA LEU A 128 -4.36 7.67 -2.79
C LEU A 128 -3.40 8.82 -2.49
N GLN A 129 -3.56 9.50 -1.35
CA GLN A 129 -2.65 10.57 -0.94
C GLN A 129 -1.23 10.05 -0.69
N THR A 130 -1.09 8.83 -0.19
CA THR A 130 0.22 8.19 0.00
C THR A 130 0.89 7.92 -1.36
N VAL A 131 0.16 7.38 -2.34
CA VAL A 131 0.69 7.19 -3.71
C VAL A 131 1.09 8.54 -4.32
N LYS A 132 0.25 9.57 -4.17
CA LYS A 132 0.55 10.95 -4.60
C LYS A 132 1.68 11.62 -3.84
N LEU A 133 2.13 11.08 -2.71
CA LEU A 133 3.32 11.57 -2.02
C LEU A 133 4.60 10.98 -2.62
N PHE A 134 4.58 9.68 -2.94
CA PHE A 134 5.74 8.96 -3.48
C PHE A 134 5.96 9.20 -4.98
N ALA A 135 4.88 9.30 -5.77
CA ALA A 135 4.94 9.43 -7.22
C ALA A 135 5.55 10.74 -7.72
N PRO A 136 5.12 11.94 -7.29
CA PRO A 136 5.80 13.19 -7.63
C PRO A 136 7.08 13.43 -6.81
N GLY A 137 7.26 12.72 -5.67
CA GLY A 137 8.51 12.66 -4.92
C GLY A 137 9.00 13.98 -4.34
N ASP A 138 8.46 14.38 -3.18
CA ASP A 138 9.05 15.48 -2.40
C ASP A 138 10.07 14.92 -1.41
N LEU A 139 11.37 15.13 -1.70
CA LEU A 139 12.48 14.63 -0.90
C LEU A 139 12.54 15.19 0.53
N ARG A 140 11.74 16.21 0.84
CA ARG A 140 11.56 16.68 2.24
C ARG A 140 10.78 15.67 3.08
N PHE A 141 9.91 14.89 2.44
CA PHE A 141 9.00 13.99 3.10
C PHE A 141 9.36 12.52 2.83
N VAL A 142 9.71 12.16 1.59
CA VAL A 142 10.03 10.78 1.19
C VAL A 142 11.50 10.60 0.79
N PRO A 143 12.09 9.41 0.98
CA PRO A 143 13.50 9.17 0.66
C PRO A 143 13.81 9.24 -0.84
N ALA A 144 12.86 8.83 -1.68
CA ALA A 144 13.01 8.86 -3.12
C ALA A 144 11.64 8.83 -3.81
N GLN A 145 11.59 9.42 -5.00
CA GLN A 145 10.44 9.37 -5.89
C GLN A 145 10.30 7.99 -6.53
N THR A 146 9.07 7.49 -6.71
CA THR A 146 8.81 6.36 -7.60
C THR A 146 7.40 6.35 -8.15
N ASP A 147 7.29 6.01 -9.43
CA ASP A 147 6.01 5.78 -10.12
C ASP A 147 5.62 4.29 -10.17
N ILE A 148 6.35 3.40 -9.50
CA ILE A 148 6.09 1.95 -9.52
C ILE A 148 5.78 1.45 -8.11
N PHE A 149 4.73 0.65 -8.02
CA PHE A 149 4.22 0.10 -6.76
C PHE A 149 4.05 -1.42 -6.86
N LEU A 150 4.47 -2.12 -5.81
CA LEU A 150 4.29 -3.55 -5.68
C LEU A 150 2.94 -3.87 -5.03
N VAL A 151 2.12 -4.68 -5.70
CA VAL A 151 0.78 -5.06 -5.24
C VAL A 151 0.57 -6.57 -5.29
N PRO A 152 -0.41 -7.12 -4.55
CA PRO A 152 -0.79 -8.53 -4.68
C PRO A 152 -1.27 -8.88 -6.10
N SER A 153 -0.97 -10.09 -6.57
CA SER A 153 -1.43 -10.57 -7.89
C SER A 153 -2.89 -10.99 -7.93
N HIS A 154 -3.49 -11.28 -6.77
CA HIS A 154 -4.92 -11.59 -6.68
C HIS A 154 -5.73 -10.31 -6.53
N PHE A 155 -6.80 -10.17 -7.31
CA PHE A 155 -7.53 -8.91 -7.38
C PHE A 155 -8.21 -8.53 -6.07
N GLY A 156 -8.86 -9.48 -5.38
CA GLY A 156 -9.44 -9.24 -4.05
C GLY A 156 -8.41 -8.83 -3.00
N GLU A 157 -7.21 -9.42 -3.02
CA GLU A 157 -6.11 -9.04 -2.13
C GLU A 157 -5.54 -7.66 -2.47
N PHE A 158 -5.52 -7.30 -3.76
CA PHE A 158 -5.18 -5.95 -4.20
C PHE A 158 -6.18 -4.91 -3.69
N LEU A 159 -7.48 -5.13 -3.85
CA LEU A 159 -8.50 -4.22 -3.28
C LEU A 159 -8.37 -4.13 -1.76
N ALA A 160 -8.12 -5.26 -1.09
CA ALA A 160 -7.88 -5.31 0.35
C ALA A 160 -6.64 -4.49 0.77
N SER A 161 -5.56 -4.50 -0.03
CA SER A 161 -4.35 -3.74 0.28
C SER A 161 -4.58 -2.23 0.22
N LEU A 162 -5.44 -1.76 -0.69
CA LEU A 162 -5.83 -0.35 -0.79
C LEU A 162 -6.58 0.11 0.47
N VAL A 163 -7.52 -0.70 0.96
CA VAL A 163 -8.28 -0.40 2.19
C VAL A 163 -7.38 -0.52 3.43
N ALA A 164 -6.48 -1.50 3.48
CA ALA A 164 -5.54 -1.63 4.58
C ALA A 164 -4.55 -0.44 4.66
N GLY A 165 -4.32 0.25 3.54
CA GLY A 165 -3.27 1.25 3.39
C GLY A 165 -1.88 0.63 3.36
N ASN A 166 -1.74 -0.52 2.71
CA ASN A 166 -0.46 -1.20 2.50
C ASN A 166 0.12 -0.79 1.14
N VAL A 167 0.79 0.36 1.10
CA VAL A 167 1.49 0.84 -0.09
C VAL A 167 2.94 0.39 -0.05
N ASN A 168 3.41 -0.28 -1.11
CA ASN A 168 4.79 -0.73 -1.25
C ASN A 168 5.43 -0.03 -2.47
N PRO A 169 5.99 1.18 -2.29
CA PRO A 169 6.75 1.85 -3.34
C PRO A 169 7.95 0.98 -3.74
N MET A 170 8.26 0.92 -5.04
CA MET A 170 9.38 0.14 -5.56
C MET A 170 10.24 0.98 -6.49
N TRP A 171 11.56 0.91 -6.32
CA TRP A 171 12.51 1.51 -7.25
C TRP A 171 13.09 0.46 -8.17
N LEU A 172 12.94 0.68 -9.47
CA LEU A 172 13.53 -0.15 -10.51
C LEU A 172 14.65 0.65 -11.17
N ALA A 173 15.85 0.07 -11.19
CA ALA A 173 16.99 0.64 -11.87
C ALA A 173 17.60 -0.44 -12.77
N GLN A 174 17.84 -0.08 -14.03
CA GLN A 174 18.73 -0.85 -14.88
C GLN A 174 20.16 -0.46 -14.51
N VAL A 175 20.97 -1.45 -14.15
CA VAL A 175 22.38 -1.26 -13.82
C VAL A 175 23.19 -2.12 -14.77
N ASP A 176 24.16 -1.51 -15.46
CA ASP A 176 25.14 -2.28 -16.21
C ASP A 176 26.11 -2.95 -15.22
N SER A 177 26.28 -4.26 -15.36
CA SER A 177 27.29 -5.01 -14.61
C SER A 177 28.72 -4.50 -14.85
N ALA A 178 29.01 -3.90 -16.01
CA ALA A 178 30.31 -3.30 -16.31
C ALA A 178 30.57 -2.02 -15.49
N ASP A 179 29.52 -1.28 -15.13
CA ASP A 179 29.59 -0.05 -14.34
C ASP A 179 29.59 -0.33 -12.83
N THR A 180 29.39 -1.59 -12.42
CA THR A 180 29.39 -1.96 -11.01
C THR A 180 30.83 -2.02 -10.49
N PRO A 181 31.22 -1.16 -9.52
CA PRO A 181 32.62 -1.03 -9.12
C PRO A 181 33.24 -2.35 -8.67
N GLY A 182 34.46 -2.61 -9.15
CA GLY A 182 35.29 -3.72 -8.69
C GLY A 182 35.05 -5.07 -9.38
N CYS A 183 34.31 -5.13 -10.48
CA CYS A 183 34.25 -6.35 -11.31
C CYS A 183 35.61 -6.58 -12.01
N ARG A 184 36.34 -7.64 -11.63
CA ARG A 184 37.53 -8.12 -12.35
C ARG A 184 37.32 -9.60 -12.67
N ASP A 185 37.31 -9.95 -13.97
CA ASP A 185 37.04 -11.31 -14.46
C ASP A 185 35.70 -11.90 -13.93
N GLY A 186 34.66 -11.07 -13.79
CA GLY A 186 33.35 -11.48 -13.27
C GLY A 186 33.28 -11.66 -11.75
N GLN A 187 34.37 -11.38 -11.03
CA GLN A 187 34.40 -11.40 -9.57
C GLN A 187 34.27 -9.98 -9.02
N TYR A 188 33.28 -9.77 -8.16
CA TYR A 188 33.12 -8.54 -7.39
C TYR A 188 33.97 -8.57 -6.11
N PRO A 189 34.40 -7.43 -5.57
CA PRO A 189 35.10 -7.39 -4.30
C PRO A 189 34.19 -7.90 -3.19
N ILE A 190 34.75 -8.66 -2.25
CA ILE A 190 34.01 -9.04 -1.04
C ILE A 190 33.87 -7.78 -0.18
N TYR A 191 32.69 -7.17 -0.24
CA TYR A 191 32.36 -6.04 0.63
C TYR A 191 32.15 -6.57 2.05
N SER A 192 33.06 -6.24 2.97
CA SER A 192 32.83 -6.46 4.40
C SER A 192 31.57 -5.72 4.80
N HIS A 193 30.58 -6.44 5.36
CA HIS A 193 29.36 -5.84 5.88
C HIS A 193 29.73 -4.63 6.76
N ARG A 194 29.11 -3.47 6.52
CA ARG A 194 29.19 -2.34 7.45
C ARG A 194 28.63 -2.84 8.79
N THR A 195 29.50 -3.11 9.74
CA THR A 195 29.13 -3.25 11.14
C THR A 195 28.54 -1.92 11.58
N THR A 196 27.22 -1.87 11.73
CA THR A 196 26.54 -0.80 12.46
C THR A 196 26.97 -0.94 13.91
N SER A 197 27.98 -0.16 14.32
CA SER A 197 28.29 0.06 15.73
C SER A 197 27.05 0.67 16.39
N SER A 198 26.59 -0.01 17.44
CA SER A 198 25.44 0.32 18.28
C SER A 198 25.63 1.63 19.02
#